data_AF-X6LHM8-F1
#
_entry.id   AF-X6LHM8-F1
#
_cell.length_a   1.000
_cell.length_b   1.000
_cell.length_c   1.000
_cell.angle_alpha   90.00
_cell.angle_beta   90.00
_cell.angle_gamma   90.00
#
_symmetry.space_group_name_H-M   'P 1'
#
loop_
_entity.id
_entity.type
_entity.pdbx_description
1 polymer ?
#
loop_
_entity_poly.entity_id
_entity_poly.type
_entity_poly.pdbx_seq_one_letter_code
_entity_poly.pdbx_strand_id
1 'polypeptide(L)'
;KLNRIQLNIAFQCVMKKFNDKNEDIIVRKSSAESIVSIAVKLSEAQLNDASKCLVDGLNDEQEDEFREDCADSINELLIKLNRIDENTLSLRESLEAALTIFEERQFNDTFMLLFNKFKDADSIESDCVQCLRVFLQKSNDQQVNSAFKVLANGLKGKNGHIRYLYAYVIGEIAWKLNEKQIEEVFEYLLFDRDHIPFLNLYLDDMDDTIKNFNDKQLYLFTKYYSQILKKNNKAVEILLAMSKDMWRRVIMYIKEKEKRKLIDKKCTQQNQLNGNKEMNNLNDIHMEILALFLW
;
A
#
# COMPACT_ATOMS: atom_id res chain seq x y z
N LYS A 1 -31.71 -13.48 -22.30
CA LYS A 1 -31.49 -13.38 -20.83
C LYS A 1 -31.62 -14.80 -20.27
N LEU A 2 -30.56 -15.36 -19.67
CA LEU A 2 -30.61 -16.72 -19.10
C LEU A 2 -31.40 -16.70 -17.79
N ASN A 3 -32.16 -17.75 -17.51
CA ASN A 3 -32.74 -17.97 -16.18
C ASN A 3 -31.69 -18.56 -15.21
N ARG A 4 -32.01 -18.66 -13.91
CA ARG A 4 -31.08 -19.14 -12.88
C ARG A 4 -30.56 -20.56 -13.14
N ILE A 5 -31.40 -21.46 -13.64
CA ILE A 5 -31.02 -22.84 -13.96
C ILE A 5 -30.03 -22.86 -15.12
N GLN A 6 -30.33 -22.12 -16.20
CA GLN A 6 -29.46 -22.00 -17.36
C GLN A 6 -28.12 -21.35 -17.01
N LEU A 7 -28.13 -20.34 -16.14
CA LEU A 7 -26.92 -19.68 -15.66
C LEU A 7 -26.05 -20.64 -14.84
N ASN A 8 -26.65 -21.47 -13.98
CA ASN A 8 -25.93 -22.49 -13.22
C ASN A 8 -25.32 -23.56 -14.13
N ILE A 9 -26.05 -24.02 -15.14
CA ILE A 9 -25.52 -25.00 -16.11
C ILE A 9 -24.36 -24.39 -16.90
N ALA A 10 -24.51 -23.15 -17.37
CA ALA A 10 -23.45 -22.43 -18.07
C ALA A 10 -22.20 -22.28 -17.18
N PHE A 11 -22.37 -21.86 -15.93
CA PHE A 11 -21.29 -21.73 -14.97
C PHE A 11 -20.53 -23.05 -14.77
N GLN A 12 -21.25 -24.15 -14.52
CA GLN A 12 -20.63 -25.48 -14.34
C GLN A 12 -19.89 -25.95 -15.60
N CYS A 13 -20.42 -25.66 -16.79
CA CYS A 13 -19.76 -25.97 -18.05
C CYS A 13 -18.45 -25.20 -18.21
N VAL A 14 -18.46 -23.89 -17.93
CA VAL A 14 -17.27 -23.03 -18.00
C VAL A 14 -16.23 -23.47 -16.95
N MET A 15 -16.65 -23.71 -15.71
CA MET A 15 -15.77 -24.22 -14.65
C MET A 15 -15.10 -25.55 -15.02
N LYS A 16 -15.84 -26.47 -15.65
CA LYS A 16 -15.29 -27.73 -16.12
C LYS A 16 -14.16 -27.52 -17.14
N LYS A 17 -14.37 -26.62 -18.12
CA LYS A 17 -13.38 -26.31 -19.16
C LYS A 17 -12.16 -25.61 -18.59
N PHE A 18 -12.37 -24.62 -17.72
CA PHE A 18 -11.28 -23.91 -17.06
C PHE A 18 -10.34 -24.85 -16.30
N ASN A 19 -10.90 -25.84 -15.59
CA ASN A 19 -10.14 -26.79 -14.76
C ASN A 19 -9.57 -28.00 -15.52
N ASP A 20 -9.89 -28.18 -16.80
CA ASP A 20 -9.37 -29.31 -17.58
C ASP A 20 -7.97 -28.98 -18.11
N LYS A 21 -6.94 -29.61 -17.53
CA LYS A 21 -5.54 -29.40 -17.94
C LYS A 21 -5.21 -29.90 -19.34
N ASN A 22 -6.10 -30.67 -19.97
CA ASN A 22 -5.94 -31.10 -21.35
C ASN A 22 -6.74 -30.23 -22.33
N GLU A 23 -7.52 -29.28 -21.82
CA GLU A 23 -8.25 -28.33 -22.65
C GLU A 23 -7.28 -27.31 -23.25
N ASP A 24 -7.63 -26.82 -24.43
CA ASP A 24 -6.82 -25.81 -25.11
C ASP A 24 -6.65 -24.56 -24.24
N ILE A 25 -5.43 -24.03 -24.17
CA ILE A 25 -5.10 -22.86 -23.37
C ILE A 25 -6.02 -21.67 -23.68
N ILE A 26 -6.36 -21.42 -24.95
CA ILE A 26 -7.24 -20.32 -25.36
C ILE A 26 -8.65 -20.53 -24.81
N VAL A 27 -9.11 -21.78 -24.76
CA VAL A 27 -10.41 -22.15 -24.18
C VAL A 27 -10.40 -21.96 -22.66
N ARG A 28 -9.32 -22.34 -21.97
CA ARG A 28 -9.18 -22.12 -20.53
C ARG A 28 -9.18 -20.63 -20.18
N LYS A 29 -8.45 -19.80 -20.94
CA LYS A 29 -8.44 -18.33 -20.80
C LYS A 29 -9.82 -17.72 -21.02
N SER A 30 -10.47 -18.06 -22.12
CA SER A 30 -11.85 -17.62 -22.43
C SER A 30 -12.83 -18.04 -21.33
N SER A 31 -12.57 -19.18 -20.68
CA SER A 31 -13.37 -19.66 -19.55
C SER A 31 -13.15 -18.81 -18.29
N ALA A 32 -11.93 -18.33 -18.03
CA ALA A 32 -11.62 -17.42 -16.93
C ALA A 32 -12.43 -16.12 -17.04
N GLU A 33 -12.41 -15.46 -18.19
CA GLU A 33 -13.20 -14.25 -18.48
C GLU A 33 -14.72 -14.50 -18.33
N SER A 34 -15.17 -15.66 -18.82
CA SER A 34 -16.56 -16.08 -18.73
C SER A 34 -16.98 -16.33 -17.28
N ILE A 35 -16.10 -16.89 -16.45
CA ILE A 35 -16.33 -17.06 -15.01
C ILE A 35 -16.63 -15.70 -14.39
N VAL A 36 -15.82 -14.67 -14.62
CA VAL A 36 -16.05 -13.33 -14.05
C VAL A 36 -17.41 -12.77 -14.47
N SER A 37 -17.73 -12.86 -15.76
CA SER A 37 -18.97 -12.33 -16.33
C SER A 37 -20.24 -13.02 -15.82
N ILE A 38 -20.12 -14.30 -15.48
CA ILE A 38 -21.22 -15.10 -14.93
C ILE A 38 -21.30 -14.92 -13.41
N ALA A 39 -20.16 -14.94 -12.71
CA ALA A 39 -20.05 -15.01 -11.25
C ALA A 39 -20.73 -13.83 -10.53
N VAL A 40 -20.69 -12.63 -11.12
CA VAL A 40 -21.38 -11.43 -10.58
C VAL A 40 -22.92 -11.54 -10.58
N LYS A 41 -23.48 -12.59 -11.19
CA LYS A 41 -24.93 -12.89 -11.23
C LYS A 41 -25.30 -14.17 -10.47
N LEU A 42 -24.33 -14.83 -9.84
CA LEU A 42 -24.53 -16.09 -9.13
C LEU A 42 -24.82 -15.88 -7.64
N SER A 43 -25.14 -16.96 -6.94
CA SER A 43 -25.21 -16.95 -5.46
C SER A 43 -23.81 -16.96 -4.83
N GLU A 44 -23.73 -16.57 -3.55
CA GLU A 44 -22.51 -16.56 -2.74
C GLU A 44 -21.66 -17.83 -2.84
N ALA A 45 -22.27 -19.01 -2.66
CA ALA A 45 -21.55 -20.27 -2.77
C ALA A 45 -20.84 -20.48 -4.12
N GLN A 46 -21.49 -20.08 -5.21
CA GLN A 46 -20.93 -20.26 -6.56
C GLN A 46 -19.88 -19.21 -6.89
N LEU A 47 -20.01 -18.00 -6.35
CA LEU A 47 -18.97 -16.99 -6.46
C LEU A 47 -17.72 -17.43 -5.67
N ASN A 48 -17.89 -18.06 -4.51
CA ASN A 48 -16.78 -18.67 -3.78
C ASN A 48 -16.11 -19.78 -4.59
N ASP A 49 -16.89 -20.65 -5.25
CA ASP A 49 -16.35 -21.67 -6.15
C ASP A 49 -15.57 -21.04 -7.33
N ALA A 50 -16.12 -20.00 -7.96
CA ALA A 50 -15.47 -19.25 -9.03
C ALA A 50 -14.14 -18.66 -8.58
N SER A 51 -14.15 -18.00 -7.42
CA SER A 51 -12.99 -17.35 -6.81
C SER A 51 -11.89 -18.36 -6.53
N LYS A 52 -12.24 -19.48 -5.88
CA LYS A 52 -11.32 -20.57 -5.59
C LYS A 52 -10.71 -21.14 -6.87
N CYS A 53 -11.53 -21.33 -7.90
CA CYS A 53 -11.08 -21.87 -9.17
C CYS A 53 -10.09 -20.94 -9.88
N LEU A 54 -10.36 -19.63 -9.93
CA LEU A 54 -9.41 -18.66 -10.47
C LEU A 54 -8.10 -18.63 -9.67
N VAL A 55 -8.17 -18.71 -8.34
CA VAL A 55 -7.00 -18.81 -7.45
C VAL A 55 -6.22 -20.09 -7.68
N ASP A 56 -6.89 -21.23 -7.85
CA ASP A 56 -6.24 -22.50 -8.21
C ASP A 56 -5.54 -22.37 -9.59
N GLY A 57 -6.12 -21.60 -10.52
CA GLY A 57 -5.50 -21.27 -11.81
C GLY A 57 -4.21 -20.45 -11.69
N LEU A 58 -4.09 -19.57 -10.69
CA LEU A 58 -2.83 -18.88 -10.39
C LEU A 58 -1.72 -19.84 -9.92
N ASN A 59 -2.08 -20.99 -9.38
CA ASN A 59 -1.12 -22.01 -8.95
C ASN A 59 -0.75 -22.98 -10.08
N ASP A 60 -1.21 -22.77 -11.32
CA ASP A 60 -0.84 -23.65 -12.43
C ASP A 60 0.62 -23.42 -12.85
N GLU A 61 1.47 -24.41 -12.59
CA GLU A 61 2.91 -24.34 -12.85
C GLU A 61 3.26 -24.42 -14.34
N GLN A 62 2.32 -24.83 -15.20
CA GLN A 62 2.64 -25.19 -16.58
C GLN A 62 2.60 -24.01 -17.56
N GLU A 63 1.87 -22.94 -17.24
CA GLU A 63 1.50 -21.92 -18.25
C GLU A 63 1.50 -20.50 -17.64
N ASP A 64 2.64 -19.79 -17.76
CA ASP A 64 2.80 -18.41 -17.26
C ASP A 64 1.69 -17.47 -17.77
N GLU A 65 1.32 -17.61 -19.04
CA GLU A 65 0.28 -16.79 -19.69
C GLU A 65 -1.12 -17.07 -19.10
N PHE A 66 -1.42 -18.33 -18.76
CA PHE A 66 -2.70 -18.69 -18.13
C PHE A 66 -2.85 -18.06 -16.74
N ARG A 67 -1.76 -18.03 -15.97
CA ARG A 67 -1.75 -17.39 -14.65
C ARG A 67 -2.03 -15.90 -14.76
N GLU A 68 -1.52 -15.25 -15.80
CA GLU A 68 -1.80 -13.84 -16.05
C GLU A 68 -3.29 -13.58 -16.28
N ASP A 69 -3.94 -14.41 -17.09
CA ASP A 69 -5.38 -14.31 -17.34
C ASP A 69 -6.24 -14.63 -16.10
N CYS A 70 -5.78 -15.56 -15.26
CA CYS A 70 -6.42 -15.82 -13.96
C CYS A 70 -6.29 -14.61 -13.04
N ALA A 71 -5.14 -13.94 -13.02
CA ALA A 71 -4.92 -12.74 -12.22
C ALA A 71 -5.79 -11.58 -12.72
N ASP A 72 -5.90 -11.40 -14.03
CA ASP A 72 -6.81 -10.42 -14.63
C ASP A 72 -8.26 -10.70 -14.30
N SER A 73 -8.67 -11.96 -14.37
CA SER A 73 -10.02 -12.38 -14.04
C SER A 73 -10.36 -12.11 -12.57
N ILE A 74 -9.42 -12.38 -11.65
CA ILE A 74 -9.57 -12.05 -10.22
C ILE A 74 -9.68 -10.55 -10.01
N ASN A 75 -8.81 -9.78 -10.67
CA ASN A 75 -8.80 -8.33 -10.61
C ASN A 75 -10.14 -7.74 -11.09
N GLU A 76 -10.62 -8.19 -12.24
CA GLU A 76 -11.90 -7.77 -12.81
C GLU A 76 -13.07 -8.15 -11.90
N LEU A 77 -13.02 -9.34 -11.29
CA LEU A 77 -14.03 -9.80 -10.34
C LEU A 77 -14.09 -8.89 -9.11
N LEU A 78 -12.95 -8.52 -8.53
CA LEU A 78 -12.86 -7.59 -7.40
C LEU A 78 -13.46 -6.23 -7.74
N ILE A 79 -13.09 -5.66 -8.89
CA ILE A 79 -13.61 -4.36 -9.34
C ILE A 79 -15.13 -4.42 -9.49
N LYS A 80 -15.66 -5.48 -10.13
CA LYS A 80 -17.10 -5.65 -10.30
C LYS A 80 -17.81 -5.81 -8.97
N LEU A 81 -17.24 -6.56 -8.02
CA LEU A 81 -17.80 -6.71 -6.67
C LEU A 81 -17.80 -5.39 -5.90
N ASN A 82 -16.76 -4.58 -6.05
CA ASN A 82 -16.68 -3.25 -5.44
C ASN A 82 -17.76 -2.28 -5.94
N ARG A 83 -18.37 -2.55 -7.09
CA ARG A 83 -19.47 -1.75 -7.67
C ARG A 83 -20.85 -2.25 -7.25
N ILE A 84 -20.95 -3.38 -6.55
CA ILE A 84 -22.21 -3.96 -6.07
C ILE A 84 -22.41 -3.57 -4.58
N ASP A 85 -23.66 -3.31 -4.20
CA ASP A 85 -24.10 -2.78 -2.89
C ASP A 85 -23.69 -3.64 -1.65
N GLU A 86 -23.91 -3.11 -0.43
CA GLU A 86 -23.54 -3.65 0.91
C GLU A 86 -23.85 -5.14 1.13
N ASN A 87 -24.84 -5.71 0.42
CA ASN A 87 -25.17 -7.14 0.49
C ASN A 87 -24.09 -8.07 -0.11
N THR A 88 -23.02 -7.52 -0.69
CA THR A 88 -21.85 -8.29 -1.15
C THR A 88 -20.68 -8.27 -0.17
N LEU A 89 -20.86 -7.68 1.03
CA LEU A 89 -19.81 -7.58 2.04
C LEU A 89 -19.27 -8.96 2.49
N SER A 90 -20.16 -9.94 2.76
CA SER A 90 -19.73 -11.31 3.16
C SER A 90 -18.97 -12.04 2.05
N LEU A 91 -19.31 -11.72 0.80
CA LEU A 91 -18.71 -12.27 -0.41
C LEU A 91 -17.36 -11.64 -0.70
N ARG A 92 -17.27 -10.32 -0.53
CA ARG A 92 -16.03 -9.58 -0.53
C ARG A 92 -15.12 -10.17 0.55
N GLU A 93 -15.58 -10.35 1.79
CA GLU A 93 -14.81 -10.97 2.88
C GLU A 93 -14.37 -12.40 2.55
N SER A 94 -15.21 -13.19 1.87
CA SER A 94 -14.88 -14.58 1.47
C SER A 94 -13.83 -14.65 0.37
N LEU A 95 -13.95 -13.81 -0.67
CA LEU A 95 -12.96 -13.68 -1.73
C LEU A 95 -11.65 -13.09 -1.17
N GLU A 96 -11.76 -12.15 -0.25
CA GLU A 96 -10.62 -11.58 0.47
C GLU A 96 -9.92 -12.62 1.35
N ALA A 97 -10.66 -13.49 2.06
CA ALA A 97 -10.08 -14.59 2.84
C ALA A 97 -9.41 -15.63 1.94
N ALA A 98 -10.00 -15.94 0.78
CA ALA A 98 -9.37 -16.81 -0.22
C ALA A 98 -8.08 -16.19 -0.78
N LEU A 99 -8.06 -14.88 -1.01
CA LEU A 99 -6.86 -14.13 -1.35
C LEU A 99 -5.86 -14.14 -0.19
N THR A 100 -6.26 -14.00 1.07
CA THR A 100 -5.35 -14.12 2.22
C THR A 100 -4.69 -15.50 2.33
N ILE A 101 -5.42 -16.58 2.04
CA ILE A 101 -4.86 -17.94 2.02
C ILE A 101 -3.88 -18.11 0.85
N PHE A 102 -4.18 -17.50 -0.29
CA PHE A 102 -3.30 -17.48 -1.45
C PHE A 102 -2.05 -16.60 -1.22
N GLU A 103 -2.20 -15.50 -0.48
CA GLU A 103 -1.17 -14.54 -0.10
C GLU A 103 -0.06 -15.18 0.75
N GLU A 104 -0.31 -16.18 1.61
CA GLU A 104 0.79 -16.78 2.39
C GLU A 104 1.80 -17.58 1.54
N ARG A 105 1.36 -18.21 0.44
CA ARG A 105 2.22 -19.07 -0.40
C ARG A 105 2.79 -18.37 -1.63
N GLN A 106 2.08 -17.39 -2.19
CA GLN A 106 2.41 -16.77 -3.47
C GLN A 106 2.34 -15.23 -3.46
N PHE A 107 2.45 -14.60 -2.28
CA PHE A 107 2.47 -13.14 -2.15
C PHE A 107 3.41 -12.48 -3.16
N ASN A 108 4.65 -12.98 -3.24
CA ASN A 108 5.68 -12.37 -4.07
C ASN A 108 5.31 -12.45 -5.55
N ASP A 109 4.80 -13.59 -6.03
CA ASP A 109 4.47 -13.76 -7.45
C ASP A 109 3.28 -12.89 -7.84
N THR A 110 2.25 -12.85 -7.00
CA THR A 110 1.06 -12.02 -7.20
C THR A 110 1.39 -10.54 -7.13
N PHE A 111 2.15 -10.13 -6.11
CA PHE A 111 2.63 -8.77 -5.97
C PHE A 111 3.47 -8.36 -7.18
N MET A 112 4.40 -9.21 -7.62
CA MET A 112 5.26 -8.94 -8.77
C MET A 112 4.45 -8.86 -10.07
N LEU A 113 3.40 -9.67 -10.23
CA LEU A 113 2.51 -9.60 -11.38
C LEU A 113 1.73 -8.28 -11.41
N LEU A 114 1.06 -7.93 -10.30
CA LEU A 114 0.37 -6.64 -10.16
C LEU A 114 1.34 -5.47 -10.35
N PHE A 115 2.56 -5.59 -9.83
CA PHE A 115 3.61 -4.60 -9.95
C PHE A 115 4.12 -4.44 -11.39
N ASN A 116 4.27 -5.54 -12.14
CA ASN A 116 4.69 -5.48 -13.54
C ASN A 116 3.62 -4.80 -14.39
N LYS A 117 2.34 -5.14 -14.19
CA LYS A 117 1.22 -4.44 -14.85
C LYS A 117 1.16 -2.97 -14.49
N PHE A 118 1.39 -2.65 -13.21
CA PHE A 118 1.51 -1.28 -12.73
C PHE A 118 2.65 -0.50 -13.41
N LYS A 119 3.80 -1.14 -13.66
CA LYS A 119 4.96 -0.50 -14.30
C LYS A 119 4.68 -0.09 -15.74
N ASP A 120 3.81 -0.83 -16.41
CA ASP A 120 3.42 -0.61 -17.81
C ASP A 120 2.15 0.27 -17.95
N ALA A 121 1.56 0.69 -16.83
CA ALA A 121 0.35 1.52 -16.83
C ALA A 121 0.67 3.00 -17.11
N ASP A 122 0.13 3.51 -18.21
CA ASP A 122 0.21 4.93 -18.59
C ASP A 122 -0.72 5.85 -17.75
N SER A 123 -1.48 5.30 -16.80
CA SER A 123 -2.55 5.99 -16.07
C SER A 123 -2.43 5.86 -14.54
N ILE A 124 -2.65 6.99 -13.85
CA ILE A 124 -2.78 7.10 -12.39
C ILE A 124 -4.05 6.41 -11.87
N GLU A 125 -5.10 6.37 -12.68
CA GLU A 125 -6.34 5.65 -12.39
C GLU A 125 -6.30 4.21 -12.92
N SER A 126 -5.11 3.59 -12.99
CA SER A 126 -5.09 2.17 -13.32
C SER A 126 -5.71 1.40 -12.15
N ASP A 127 -6.67 0.54 -12.45
CA ASP A 127 -7.25 -0.40 -11.49
C ASP A 127 -6.15 -1.19 -10.74
N CYS A 128 -4.96 -1.33 -11.33
CA CYS A 128 -3.77 -1.91 -10.72
C CYS A 128 -3.30 -1.17 -9.46
N VAL A 129 -3.28 0.18 -9.46
CA VAL A 129 -2.90 0.98 -8.28
C VAL A 129 -3.86 0.72 -7.14
N GLN A 130 -5.16 0.74 -7.45
CA GLN A 130 -6.22 0.48 -6.48
C GLN A 130 -6.13 -0.93 -5.91
N CYS A 131 -5.80 -1.92 -6.74
CA CYS A 131 -5.65 -3.30 -6.30
C CYS A 131 -4.40 -3.51 -5.46
N LEU A 132 -3.26 -2.90 -5.83
CA LEU A 132 -2.06 -2.90 -4.99
C LEU A 132 -2.33 -2.26 -3.61
N ARG A 133 -3.11 -1.17 -3.57
CA ARG A 133 -3.52 -0.53 -2.32
C ARG A 133 -4.32 -1.49 -1.43
N VAL A 134 -5.42 -2.05 -1.95
CA VAL A 134 -6.28 -2.97 -1.21
C VAL A 134 -5.51 -4.20 -0.75
N PHE A 135 -4.64 -4.72 -1.62
CA PHE A 135 -3.79 -5.87 -1.35
C PHE A 135 -2.83 -5.61 -0.18
N LEU A 136 -2.06 -4.52 -0.23
CA LEU A 136 -1.08 -4.19 0.80
C LEU A 136 -1.71 -3.77 2.14
N GLN A 137 -2.91 -3.19 2.11
CA GLN A 137 -3.70 -2.91 3.32
C GLN A 137 -4.07 -4.18 4.10
N LYS A 138 -4.01 -5.37 3.49
CA LYS A 138 -4.32 -6.65 4.14
C LYS A 138 -3.12 -7.52 4.42
N SER A 139 -2.02 -7.25 3.72
CA SER A 139 -0.76 -7.94 3.92
C SER A 139 -0.24 -7.82 5.35
N ASN A 140 0.41 -8.88 5.83
CA ASN A 140 1.13 -8.90 7.09
C ASN A 140 2.45 -8.10 7.02
N ASP A 141 3.10 -7.88 8.16
CA ASP A 141 4.32 -7.07 8.24
C ASP A 141 5.46 -7.60 7.35
N GLN A 142 5.63 -8.91 7.24
CA GLN A 142 6.68 -9.51 6.41
C GLN A 142 6.44 -9.26 4.92
N GLN A 143 5.19 -9.37 4.49
CA GLN A 143 4.75 -9.11 3.13
C GLN A 143 4.89 -7.62 2.78
N VAL A 144 4.41 -6.72 3.65
CA VAL A 144 4.59 -5.27 3.50
C VAL A 144 6.06 -4.90 3.42
N ASN A 145 6.92 -5.50 4.26
CA ASN A 145 8.36 -5.29 4.20
C ASN A 145 8.98 -5.74 2.87
N SER A 146 8.46 -6.79 2.26
CA SER A 146 8.94 -7.30 0.97
C SER A 146 8.48 -6.38 -0.17
N ALA A 147 7.20 -6.03 -0.20
CA ALA A 147 6.62 -5.08 -1.15
C ALA A 147 7.31 -3.69 -1.07
N PHE A 148 7.56 -3.20 0.13
CA PHE A 148 8.25 -1.93 0.35
C PHE A 148 9.58 -1.86 -0.36
N LYS A 149 10.40 -2.92 -0.32
CA LYS A 149 11.70 -2.94 -1.01
C LYS A 149 11.56 -2.72 -2.52
N VAL A 150 10.52 -3.31 -3.11
CA VAL A 150 10.24 -3.17 -4.54
C VAL A 150 9.74 -1.76 -4.85
N LEU A 151 8.77 -1.24 -4.07
CA LEU A 151 8.24 0.11 -4.23
C LEU A 151 9.32 1.19 -4.04
N ALA A 152 10.17 1.05 -3.00
CA ALA A 152 11.28 1.96 -2.72
C ALA A 152 12.36 1.93 -3.82
N ASN A 153 12.61 0.78 -4.44
CA ASN A 153 13.46 0.70 -5.62
C ASN A 153 12.82 1.43 -6.82
N GLY A 154 11.49 1.33 -6.95
CA GLY A 154 10.70 2.08 -7.93
C GLY A 154 10.85 3.60 -7.80
N LEU A 155 10.91 4.14 -6.58
CA LEU A 155 11.16 5.56 -6.32
C LEU A 155 12.50 6.07 -6.89
N LYS A 156 13.48 5.19 -7.11
CA LYS A 156 14.79 5.53 -7.69
C LYS A 156 14.75 5.68 -9.22
N GLY A 157 13.63 5.35 -9.86
CA GLY A 157 13.46 5.44 -11.30
C GLY A 157 13.62 6.88 -11.84
N LYS A 158 13.80 7.02 -13.16
CA LYS A 158 13.87 8.35 -13.81
C LYS A 158 12.50 8.85 -14.27
N ASN A 159 11.56 7.96 -14.51
CA ASN A 159 10.22 8.32 -14.97
C ASN A 159 9.42 8.95 -13.82
N GLY A 160 9.09 10.24 -13.95
CA GLY A 160 8.36 10.99 -12.93
C GLY A 160 6.96 10.43 -12.63
N HIS A 161 6.23 10.00 -13.65
CA HIS A 161 4.89 9.41 -13.50
C HIS A 161 4.94 8.09 -12.73
N ILE A 162 5.85 7.19 -13.12
CA ILE A 162 6.02 5.90 -12.44
C ILE A 162 6.43 6.10 -10.96
N ARG A 163 7.37 7.02 -10.70
CA ARG A 163 7.76 7.38 -9.32
C ARG A 163 6.59 7.90 -8.49
N TYR A 164 5.75 8.73 -9.11
CA TYR A 164 4.54 9.24 -8.48
C TYR A 164 3.61 8.11 -8.05
N LEU A 165 3.35 7.13 -8.92
CA LEU A 165 2.52 5.99 -8.56
C LEU A 165 3.12 5.19 -7.39
N TYR A 166 4.43 4.99 -7.36
CA TYR A 166 5.10 4.30 -6.24
C TYR A 166 4.95 5.06 -4.93
N ALA A 167 5.12 6.39 -4.99
CA ALA A 167 4.95 7.25 -3.83
C ALA A 167 3.50 7.22 -3.33
N TYR A 168 2.52 7.17 -4.23
CA TYR A 168 1.10 7.03 -3.90
C TYR A 168 0.84 5.72 -3.14
N VAL A 169 1.23 4.57 -3.70
CA VAL A 169 1.03 3.26 -3.06
C VAL A 169 1.74 3.18 -1.70
N ILE A 170 2.97 3.72 -1.59
CA ILE A 170 3.70 3.82 -0.32
C ILE A 170 2.93 4.66 0.69
N GLY A 171 2.34 5.78 0.24
CA GLY A 171 1.58 6.67 1.09
C GLY A 171 0.38 5.98 1.76
N GLU A 172 -0.34 5.17 1.00
CA GLU A 172 -1.50 4.39 1.46
C GLU A 172 -1.16 3.32 2.52
N ILE A 173 0.10 2.87 2.54
CA ILE A 173 0.58 1.85 3.47
C ILE A 173 1.53 2.42 4.53
N ALA A 174 1.72 3.74 4.55
CA ALA A 174 2.74 4.39 5.38
C ALA A 174 2.59 4.08 6.87
N TRP A 175 1.35 3.93 7.35
CA TRP A 175 1.06 3.58 8.74
C TRP A 175 1.57 2.18 9.13
N LYS A 176 1.68 1.24 8.18
CA LYS A 176 2.25 -0.09 8.37
C LYS A 176 3.78 -0.13 8.31
N LEU A 177 4.41 0.92 7.79
CA LEU A 177 5.86 0.95 7.64
C LEU A 177 6.55 1.20 8.98
N ASN A 178 7.67 0.51 9.19
CA ASN A 178 8.50 0.75 10.35
C ASN A 178 9.28 2.07 10.20
N GLU A 179 9.89 2.53 11.30
CA GLU A 179 10.66 3.79 11.34
C GLU A 179 11.68 3.90 10.21
N LYS A 180 12.52 2.87 10.03
CA LYS A 180 13.62 2.90 9.07
C LYS A 180 13.08 3.05 7.65
N GLN A 181 11.97 2.38 7.34
CA GLN A 181 11.33 2.48 6.03
C GLN A 181 10.76 3.87 5.79
N ILE A 182 10.12 4.48 6.80
CA ILE A 182 9.58 5.85 6.68
C ILE A 182 10.69 6.88 6.53
N GLU A 183 11.79 6.74 7.26
CA GLU A 183 12.97 7.59 7.07
C GLU A 183 13.49 7.47 5.63
N GLU A 184 13.62 6.25 5.12
CA GLU A 184 14.04 6.00 3.73
C GLU A 184 13.07 6.63 2.71
N VAL A 185 11.75 6.54 2.92
CA VAL A 185 10.75 7.21 2.06
C VAL A 185 10.96 8.72 2.05
N PHE A 186 11.10 9.32 3.24
CA PHE A 186 11.29 10.77 3.33
C PHE A 186 12.62 11.21 2.71
N GLU A 187 13.68 10.41 2.79
CA GLU A 187 14.94 10.70 2.09
C GLU A 187 14.76 10.77 0.56
N TYR A 188 14.03 9.82 -0.04
CA TYR A 188 13.73 9.90 -1.48
C TYR A 188 12.87 11.12 -1.83
N LEU A 189 11.87 11.43 -1.01
CA LEU A 189 10.97 12.57 -1.23
C LEU A 189 11.65 13.93 -1.01
N LEU A 190 12.76 14.00 -0.25
CA LEU A 190 13.54 15.24 -0.08
C LEU A 190 14.44 15.53 -1.29
N PHE A 191 14.90 14.50 -1.99
CA PHE A 191 15.87 14.63 -3.08
C PHE A 191 15.22 15.12 -4.38
N ASP A 192 13.96 14.76 -4.61
CA ASP A 192 13.25 15.08 -5.84
C ASP A 192 12.42 16.37 -5.73
N ARG A 193 12.99 17.48 -6.18
CA ARG A 193 12.39 18.82 -6.05
C ARG A 193 11.15 19.02 -6.92
N ASP A 194 10.96 18.17 -7.93
CA ASP A 194 9.91 18.36 -8.94
C ASP A 194 8.60 17.62 -8.59
N HIS A 195 8.58 16.82 -7.51
CA HIS A 195 7.41 16.05 -7.11
C HIS A 195 6.60 16.69 -5.97
N ILE A 196 5.94 17.79 -6.32
CA ILE A 196 4.79 18.35 -5.60
C ILE A 196 3.60 17.37 -5.45
N PRO A 197 3.38 16.32 -6.28
CA PRO A 197 2.18 15.51 -6.15
C PRO A 197 2.04 14.73 -4.84
N PHE A 198 3.13 14.36 -4.16
CA PHE A 198 3.03 13.78 -2.80
C PHE A 198 2.45 14.77 -1.78
N LEU A 199 2.54 16.09 -2.04
CA LEU A 199 1.96 17.12 -1.20
C LEU A 199 0.48 17.40 -1.55
N ASN A 200 0.09 17.19 -2.81
CA ASN A 200 -1.28 17.44 -3.28
C ASN A 200 -2.21 16.25 -3.05
N LEU A 201 -1.70 15.03 -3.18
CA LEU A 201 -2.45 13.79 -2.96
C LEU A 201 -3.03 13.67 -1.56
N TYR A 202 -2.42 14.37 -0.61
CA TYR A 202 -2.68 14.14 0.77
C TYR A 202 -3.82 15.01 1.31
N LEU A 203 -4.07 16.25 0.89
CA LEU A 203 -4.99 17.10 1.67
C LEU A 203 -6.40 16.51 1.93
N ASP A 204 -6.96 15.73 1.00
CA ASP A 204 -8.29 15.13 1.18
C ASP A 204 -8.26 13.77 1.93
N ASP A 205 -7.25 12.91 1.70
CA ASP A 205 -7.13 11.56 2.31
C ASP A 205 -6.11 11.47 3.47
N MET A 206 -5.40 12.57 3.74
CA MET A 206 -4.33 12.66 4.75
C MET A 206 -4.85 12.48 6.15
N ASP A 207 -6.03 13.02 6.41
CA ASP A 207 -6.64 12.94 7.72
C ASP A 207 -6.76 11.47 8.16
N ASP A 208 -7.17 10.58 7.27
CA ASP A 208 -7.34 9.17 7.61
C ASP A 208 -6.02 8.41 7.68
N THR A 209 -5.05 8.75 6.83
CA THR A 209 -3.72 8.13 6.88
C THR A 209 -2.94 8.55 8.14
N ILE A 210 -2.89 9.85 8.45
CA ILE A 210 -2.11 10.38 9.58
C ILE A 210 -2.75 10.05 10.92
N LYS A 211 -4.08 9.90 11.00
CA LYS A 211 -4.76 9.40 12.22
C LYS A 211 -4.19 8.07 12.71
N ASN A 212 -3.76 7.22 11.77
CA ASN A 212 -3.20 5.91 12.08
C ASN A 212 -1.68 5.94 12.38
N PHE A 213 -1.02 7.08 12.26
CA PHE A 213 0.40 7.18 12.59
C PHE A 213 0.62 7.06 14.10
N ASN A 214 1.63 6.29 14.49
CA ASN A 214 2.14 6.29 15.85
C ASN A 214 2.96 7.57 16.14
N ASP A 215 3.29 7.81 17.41
CA ASP A 215 3.93 9.06 17.86
C ASP A 215 5.25 9.36 17.13
N LYS A 216 5.96 8.30 16.78
CA LYS A 216 7.23 8.37 16.09
C LYS A 216 7.07 8.68 14.61
N GLN A 217 6.10 8.05 13.95
CA GLN A 217 5.74 8.34 12.57
C GLN A 217 5.26 9.78 12.42
N LEU A 218 4.42 10.27 13.35
CA LEU A 218 4.01 11.68 13.42
C LEU A 218 5.20 12.63 13.57
N TYR A 219 6.18 12.28 14.41
CA TYR A 219 7.40 13.09 14.56
C TYR A 219 8.22 13.14 13.27
N LEU A 220 8.45 12.00 12.61
CA LEU A 220 9.21 11.95 11.35
C LEU A 220 8.50 12.74 10.25
N PHE A 221 7.19 12.56 10.14
CA PHE A 221 6.33 13.33 9.26
C PHE A 221 6.47 14.84 9.51
N THR A 222 6.30 15.28 10.76
CA THR A 222 6.43 16.70 11.14
C THR A 222 7.81 17.25 10.80
N LYS A 223 8.86 16.46 11.08
CA LYS A 223 10.25 16.82 10.79
C LYS A 223 10.49 17.01 9.28
N TYR A 224 10.02 16.08 8.45
CA TYR A 224 10.12 16.18 6.99
C TYR A 224 9.43 17.44 6.48
N TYR A 225 8.16 17.65 6.84
CA TYR A 225 7.40 18.81 6.39
C TYR A 225 8.02 20.13 6.85
N SER A 226 8.56 20.17 8.07
CA SER A 226 9.27 21.33 8.59
C SER A 226 10.53 21.69 7.78
N GLN A 227 11.23 20.70 7.24
CA GLN A 227 12.42 20.93 6.41
C GLN A 227 12.07 21.54 5.04
N ILE A 228 10.89 21.23 4.51
CA ILE A 228 10.44 21.75 3.21
C ILE A 228 9.58 23.02 3.32
N LEU A 229 9.18 23.44 4.53
CA LEU A 229 8.44 24.69 4.77
C LEU A 229 9.06 25.91 4.06
N LYS A 230 10.39 26.04 4.11
CA LYS A 230 11.12 27.16 3.49
C LYS A 230 10.97 27.22 1.96
N LYS A 231 10.53 26.12 1.34
CA LYS A 231 10.47 25.94 -0.11
C LYS A 231 9.04 25.81 -0.61
N ASN A 232 8.09 25.43 0.24
CA ASN A 232 6.73 25.13 -0.18
C ASN A 232 5.70 25.52 0.90
N ASN A 233 4.89 26.53 0.59
CA ASN A 233 3.83 27.00 1.49
C ASN A 233 2.76 25.93 1.77
N LYS A 234 2.57 24.94 0.88
CA LYS A 234 1.64 23.82 1.13
C LYS A 234 2.06 22.94 2.31
N ALA A 235 3.35 22.92 2.63
CA ALA A 235 3.81 22.24 3.85
C ALA A 235 3.25 22.90 5.11
N VAL A 236 2.97 24.21 5.08
CA VAL A 236 2.30 24.91 6.18
C VAL A 236 0.86 24.40 6.32
N GLU A 237 0.11 24.35 5.21
CA GLU A 237 -1.28 23.86 5.21
C GLU A 237 -1.39 22.45 5.77
N ILE A 238 -0.48 21.56 5.36
CA ILE A 238 -0.42 20.17 5.84
C ILE A 238 -0.12 20.09 7.34
N LEU A 239 0.86 20.86 7.84
CA LEU A 239 1.16 20.91 9.27
C LEU A 239 0.01 21.52 10.08
N LEU A 240 -0.72 22.49 9.51
CA LEU A 240 -1.90 23.10 10.15
C LEU A 240 -3.10 22.14 10.19
N ALA A 241 -3.20 21.19 9.26
CA ALA A 241 -4.24 20.17 9.27
C ALA A 241 -4.08 19.16 10.41
N MET A 242 -2.89 19.02 10.99
CA MET A 242 -2.66 18.12 12.11
C MET A 242 -3.49 18.52 13.33
N SER A 243 -4.24 17.57 13.88
CA SER A 243 -5.07 17.79 15.07
C SER A 243 -4.22 18.18 16.30
N LYS A 244 -4.85 18.88 17.25
CA LYS A 244 -4.22 19.22 18.54
C LYS A 244 -3.69 18.00 19.29
N ASP A 245 -4.35 16.84 19.15
CA ASP A 245 -3.89 15.59 19.74
C ASP A 245 -2.61 15.08 19.08
N MET A 246 -2.55 15.05 17.74
CA MET A 246 -1.35 14.69 17.00
C MET A 246 -0.15 15.57 17.38
N TRP A 247 -0.34 16.89 17.48
CA TRP A 247 0.70 17.81 17.93
C TRP A 247 1.18 17.53 19.36
N ARG A 248 0.26 17.21 20.28
CA ARG A 248 0.63 16.80 21.64
C ARG A 248 1.50 15.55 21.63
N ARG A 249 1.14 14.54 20.83
CA ARG A 249 1.91 13.30 20.65
C ARG A 249 3.31 13.57 20.11
N VAL A 250 3.44 14.44 19.11
CA VAL A 250 4.75 14.88 18.56
C VAL A 250 5.60 15.57 19.64
N ILE A 251 5.04 16.52 20.38
CA ILE A 251 5.75 17.24 21.44
C ILE A 251 6.20 16.30 22.55
N MET A 252 5.35 15.36 22.97
CA MET A 252 5.68 14.35 23.97
C MET A 252 6.82 13.47 23.50
N TYR A 253 6.75 12.98 22.25
CA TYR A 253 7.80 12.17 21.65
C TYR A 253 9.15 12.90 21.60
N ILE A 254 9.16 14.19 21.21
CA ILE A 254 10.36 15.03 21.21
C ILE A 254 10.96 15.12 22.61
N LYS A 255 10.14 15.42 23.63
CA LYS A 255 10.60 15.50 25.03
C LYS A 255 11.21 14.19 25.51
N GLU A 256 10.58 13.06 25.18
CA GLU A 256 11.09 11.74 25.54
C GLU A 256 12.41 11.43 24.85
N LYS A 257 12.54 11.75 23.55
CA LYS A 257 13.77 11.59 22.77
C LYS A 257 14.92 12.43 23.32
N GLU A 258 14.67 13.70 23.66
CA GLU A 258 15.68 14.57 24.27
C GLU A 258 16.09 14.09 25.67
N LYS A 259 15.14 13.58 26.47
CA LYS A 259 15.45 12.95 27.76
C LYS A 259 16.35 11.73 27.60
N ARG A 260 16.07 10.85 26.62
CA ARG A 260 16.91 9.69 26.29
C ARG A 260 18.33 10.12 25.92
N LYS A 261 18.48 11.07 25.00
CA LYS A 261 19.79 11.63 24.61
C LYS A 261 20.59 12.18 25.80
N LEU A 262 19.93 12.86 26.74
CA LEU A 262 20.58 13.39 27.93
C LEU A 262 21.08 12.28 28.86
N ILE A 263 20.31 11.20 29.01
CA ILE A 263 20.70 10.02 29.79
C ILE A 263 21.88 9.32 29.12
N ASP A 264 21.79 9.06 27.81
CA ASP A 264 22.87 8.42 27.04
C ASP A 264 24.15 9.23 27.14
N LYS A 265 24.08 10.56 26.97
CA LYS A 265 25.24 11.45 27.12
C LYS A 265 25.84 11.40 28.52
N LYS A 266 25.02 11.33 29.58
CA LYS A 266 25.52 11.16 30.96
C LYS A 266 26.21 9.81 31.14
N CYS A 267 25.63 8.72 30.64
CA CYS A 267 26.25 7.39 30.67
C CYS A 267 27.56 7.36 29.87
N THR A 268 27.60 7.95 28.68
CA THR A 268 28.81 8.04 27.85
C THR A 268 29.88 8.92 28.51
N GLN A 269 29.51 10.06 29.11
CA GLN A 269 30.45 10.94 29.83
C GLN A 269 30.98 10.30 31.13
N GLN A 270 30.16 9.50 31.80
CA GLN A 270 30.59 8.72 32.96
C GLN A 270 31.55 7.58 32.56
N ASN A 271 31.45 7.09 31.32
CA ASN A 271 32.39 6.12 30.72
C ASN A 271 33.59 6.79 30.01
N GLN A 272 33.52 8.09 29.71
CA GLN A 272 34.55 8.89 29.03
C GLN A 272 35.11 9.98 29.95
N LEU A 273 35.44 9.60 31.17
CA LEU A 273 36.35 10.36 32.03
C LEU A 273 37.79 10.28 31.47
N ASN A 274 37.97 10.80 30.25
CA ASN A 274 39.19 11.36 29.68
C ASN A 274 38.90 11.76 28.22
N GLY A 275 38.87 13.07 27.94
CA GLY A 275 39.07 13.62 26.59
C GLY A 275 37.89 14.36 25.96
N ASN A 276 37.84 15.66 26.25
CA ASN A 276 37.30 16.77 25.44
C ASN A 276 35.83 16.82 25.00
N LYS A 277 35.29 18.03 25.18
CA LYS A 277 33.89 18.42 25.09
C LYS A 277 33.70 19.22 23.80
N GLU A 278 33.19 18.60 22.75
CA GLU A 278 32.59 19.32 21.62
C GLU A 278 31.08 19.41 21.80
N MET A 279 30.55 20.62 21.64
CA MET A 279 29.15 20.96 21.84
C MET A 279 28.63 21.54 20.52
N ASN A 280 28.01 20.68 19.69
CA ASN A 280 27.52 21.07 18.37
C ASN A 280 25.97 21.11 18.29
N ASN A 281 25.45 22.33 18.16
CA ASN A 281 24.46 22.83 17.16
C ASN A 281 23.19 22.06 16.77
N LEU A 282 22.67 21.11 17.54
CA LEU A 282 21.43 20.40 17.17
C LEU A 282 20.12 21.10 17.60
N ASN A 283 20.16 22.31 18.16
CA ASN A 283 19.01 22.93 18.84
C ASN A 283 18.20 23.96 18.02
N ASP A 284 18.68 24.47 16.89
CA ASP A 284 17.98 25.63 16.28
C ASP A 284 16.68 25.25 15.54
N ILE A 285 16.68 24.16 14.75
CA ILE A 285 15.50 23.79 13.96
C ILE A 285 14.36 23.24 14.83
N HIS A 286 14.68 22.47 15.88
CA HIS A 286 13.67 21.92 16.79
C HIS A 286 13.02 23.02 17.64
N MET A 287 13.77 24.06 17.99
CA MET A 287 13.27 25.19 18.77
C MET A 287 12.45 26.17 17.91
N GLU A 288 12.81 26.38 16.64
CA GLU A 288 11.99 27.17 15.69
C GLU A 288 10.61 26.53 15.44
N ILE A 289 10.53 25.21 15.30
CA ILE A 289 9.24 24.48 15.15
C ILE A 289 8.41 24.61 16.44
N LEU A 290 9.01 24.43 17.63
CA LEU A 290 8.30 24.61 18.90
C LEU A 290 7.82 26.05 19.10
N ALA A 291 8.58 27.05 18.65
CA ALA A 291 8.23 28.46 18.79
C ALA A 291 7.06 28.89 17.89
N LEU A 292 6.92 28.29 16.69
CA LEU A 292 5.83 28.62 15.75
C LEU A 292 4.45 28.09 16.17
N PHE A 293 4.37 27.07 17.02
CA PHE A 293 3.11 26.41 17.38
C PHE A 293 2.71 26.54 18.87
N LEU A 294 3.48 27.29 19.66
CA LEU A 294 3.16 27.63 21.07
C LEU A 294 2.48 29.01 21.23
N TRP A 295 2.10 29.65 20.13
CA TRP A 295 1.32 30.90 20.09
C TRP A 295 -0.04 30.63 19.45
#